data_AF-W8ARB9-F1
#
_entry.id   AF-W8ARB9-F1
#
_cell.length_a   1.000
_cell.length_b   1.000
_cell.length_c   1.000
_cell.angle_alpha   90.00
_cell.angle_beta   90.00
_cell.angle_gamma   90.00
#
_symmetry.space_group_name_H-M   'P 1'
#
loop_
_entity.id
_entity.type
_entity.pdbx_description
1 polymer ?
#
loop_
_entity_poly.entity_id
_entity_poly.type
_entity_poly.pdbx_seq_one_letter_code
_entity_poly.pdbx_strand_id
1 'polypeptide(L)'
;MVYESGFTTRRTYTSRPVVTSYAVSSKTPIDWEKCPYVPRPSLVSDPVTAFGSYRPEREQRKRSILDPINRAAIKPNYRLLNEPIKPYVPARDQNRERILNMVRQHIDTVEAGGNTAARTSRDSLDAVLPRLHRAASESLPVRKETFRNERSGATVTKYYY
;
A
#
# COMPACT_ATOMS: atom_id res chain seq x y z
N MET A 1 19.19 36.25 42.77
CA MET A 1 17.86 35.61 42.69
C MET A 1 16.97 36.24 43.74
N VAL A 2 15.89 36.88 43.31
CA VAL A 2 14.56 37.08 43.92
C VAL A 2 13.84 38.07 43.00
N TYR A 3 12.60 37.77 42.64
CA TYR A 3 11.79 38.44 41.63
C TYR A 3 11.21 39.74 42.19
N GLU A 4 11.37 40.87 41.49
CA GLU A 4 10.54 42.05 41.75
C GLU A 4 9.34 42.05 40.82
N SER A 5 8.19 41.70 41.39
CA SER A 5 6.89 41.90 40.79
C SER A 5 6.67 43.38 40.50
N GLY A 6 6.43 43.72 39.24
CA GLY A 6 6.11 45.08 38.81
C GLY A 6 4.89 45.10 37.92
N PHE A 7 3.77 44.51 38.36
CA PHE A 7 2.47 44.81 37.77
C PHE A 7 2.13 46.26 38.12
N THR A 8 2.62 47.20 37.32
CA THR A 8 2.23 48.61 37.40
C THR A 8 1.70 49.05 36.05
N THR A 9 0.38 49.20 35.98
CA THR A 9 -0.32 49.91 34.91
C THR A 9 -0.17 51.40 35.15
N ARG A 10 1.01 51.96 34.87
CA ARG A 10 1.15 53.42 34.75
C ARG A 10 2.04 53.74 33.57
N ARG A 11 1.42 54.28 32.52
CA ARG A 11 2.09 54.91 31.39
C ARG A 11 2.98 56.04 31.93
N THR A 12 4.28 55.79 32.03
CA THR A 12 5.26 56.87 32.10
C THR A 12 5.39 57.44 30.69
N TYR A 13 4.92 58.67 30.51
CA TYR A 13 5.24 59.49 29.35
C TYR A 13 6.73 59.83 29.40
N THR A 14 7.57 58.91 28.92
CA THR A 14 8.98 59.18 28.63
C THR A 14 9.10 59.45 27.13
N SER A 15 9.65 60.61 26.78
CA SER A 15 9.81 61.13 25.43
C SER A 15 10.96 60.47 24.65
N ARG A 16 11.36 59.26 25.03
CA ARG A 16 12.45 58.52 24.38
C ARG A 16 11.99 57.12 24.01
N PRO A 17 12.09 56.71 22.74
CA PRO A 17 11.75 55.35 22.37
C PRO A 17 12.75 54.39 23.02
N VAL A 18 12.24 53.41 23.77
CA VAL A 18 13.00 52.21 24.17
C VAL A 18 13.33 51.47 22.88
N VAL A 19 14.58 51.55 22.44
CA VAL A 19 15.06 50.85 21.24
C VAL A 19 15.12 49.37 21.56
N THR A 20 14.03 48.65 21.26
CA THR A 20 14.04 47.19 21.19
C THR A 20 14.90 46.78 19.99
N SER A 21 15.73 45.74 20.13
CA SER A 21 16.62 45.19 19.10
C SER A 21 15.93 44.71 17.80
N TYR A 22 14.59 44.80 17.73
CA TYR A 22 13.79 44.46 16.54
C TYR A 22 13.22 45.69 15.81
N ALA A 23 13.58 46.91 16.22
CA ALA A 23 13.22 48.11 15.47
C ALA A 23 14.06 48.19 14.20
N VAL A 24 13.55 47.63 13.11
CA VAL A 24 14.10 47.76 11.75
C VAL A 24 14.09 49.24 11.39
N SER A 25 15.24 49.90 11.51
CA SER A 25 15.43 51.27 11.05
C SER A 25 15.35 51.27 9.52
N SER A 26 14.24 51.75 8.97
CA SER A 26 14.03 51.93 7.52
C SER A 26 14.93 53.00 6.88
N LYS A 27 15.86 53.58 7.64
CA LYS A 27 16.72 54.70 7.23
C LYS A 27 18.13 54.30 6.81
N THR A 28 18.57 53.07 7.09
CA THR A 28 19.88 52.57 6.64
C THR A 28 19.70 51.71 5.40
N PRO A 29 20.32 52.06 4.25
CA PRO A 29 20.31 51.17 3.09
C PRO A 29 20.88 49.82 3.51
N ILE A 30 20.14 48.74 3.22
CA ILE A 30 20.59 47.38 3.48
C ILE A 30 21.79 47.13 2.60
N ASP A 31 22.93 46.87 3.23
CA ASP A 31 24.18 46.57 2.57
C ASP A 31 24.14 45.12 2.04
N TRP A 32 23.59 44.96 0.83
CA TRP A 32 23.42 43.65 0.19
C TRP A 32 24.73 42.91 -0.05
N GLU A 33 25.87 43.61 -0.04
CA GLU A 33 27.21 43.00 -0.13
C GLU A 33 27.60 42.23 1.14
N LYS A 34 26.99 42.58 2.28
CA LYS A 34 27.18 41.90 3.57
C LYS A 34 26.18 40.78 3.80
N CYS A 35 25.17 40.62 2.93
CA CYS A 35 24.25 39.51 3.04
C CYS A 35 24.93 38.21 2.58
N PRO A 36 25.07 37.19 3.45
CA PRO A 36 25.63 35.92 3.02
C PRO A 36 24.75 35.32 1.93
N TYR A 37 25.38 34.79 0.89
CA TYR A 37 24.67 34.09 -0.18
C TYR A 37 24.03 32.81 0.37
N VAL A 38 22.71 32.83 0.53
CA VAL A 38 21.92 31.64 0.85
C VAL A 38 21.39 31.08 -0.47
N PRO A 39 21.79 29.86 -0.88
CA PRO A 39 21.29 29.27 -2.11
C PRO A 39 19.77 29.11 -2.03
N ARG A 40 19.10 29.36 -3.15
CA ARG A 40 17.68 29.06 -3.27
C ARG A 40 17.47 27.56 -3.03
N PRO A 41 16.35 27.14 -2.42
CA PRO A 41 16.07 25.71 -2.22
C PRO A 41 16.17 24.87 -3.50
N SER A 42 15.88 25.44 -4.67
CA SER A 42 16.04 24.79 -5.98
C SER A 42 17.48 24.57 -6.43
N LEU A 43 18.44 25.28 -5.82
CA LEU A 43 19.88 25.17 -6.10
C LEU A 43 20.57 24.18 -5.14
N VAL A 44 19.89 23.77 -4.07
CA VAL A 44 20.37 22.75 -3.13
C VAL A 44 19.91 21.41 -3.65
N SER A 45 20.85 20.46 -3.84
CA SER A 45 20.48 19.11 -4.24
C SER A 45 19.72 18.41 -3.12
N ASP A 46 18.73 17.58 -3.49
CA ASP A 46 17.97 16.79 -2.52
C ASP A 46 18.91 15.89 -1.69
N PRO A 47 18.64 15.74 -0.38
CA PRO A 47 19.49 14.95 0.50
C PRO A 47 19.47 13.47 0.09
N VAL A 48 20.65 12.84 0.05
CA VAL A 48 20.77 11.40 -0.12
C VAL A 48 20.54 10.74 1.24
N THR A 49 19.45 9.98 1.35
CA THR A 49 19.14 9.20 2.57
C THR A 49 19.74 7.79 2.44
N ALA A 50 19.83 7.03 3.54
CA ALA A 50 20.27 5.62 3.51
C ALA A 50 19.44 4.74 2.55
N PHE A 51 18.22 5.16 2.20
CA PHE A 51 17.32 4.51 1.25
C PHE A 51 17.44 5.04 -0.19
N GLY A 52 18.44 5.88 -0.47
CA GLY A 52 18.67 6.52 -1.78
C GLY A 52 18.22 7.97 -1.85
N SER A 53 18.27 8.55 -3.05
CA SER A 53 17.77 9.89 -3.35
C SER A 53 16.25 9.90 -3.50
N TYR A 54 15.62 11.00 -3.10
CA TYR A 54 14.19 11.23 -3.35
C TYR A 54 13.93 11.20 -4.85
N ARG A 55 13.06 10.30 -5.32
CA ARG A 55 12.60 10.31 -6.71
C ARG A 55 11.48 11.33 -6.84
N PRO A 56 11.55 12.28 -7.78
CA PRO A 56 10.49 13.24 -7.96
C PRO A 56 9.18 12.50 -8.28
N GLU A 57 8.07 12.95 -7.71
CA GLU A 57 6.74 12.34 -7.84
C GLU A 57 6.35 12.08 -9.32
N ARG A 58 6.88 12.88 -10.25
CA ARG A 58 6.71 12.70 -11.71
C ARG A 58 7.20 11.35 -12.24
N GLU A 59 8.25 10.76 -11.66
CA GLU A 59 8.73 9.43 -12.03
C GLU A 59 7.90 8.31 -11.38
N GLN A 60 7.23 8.60 -10.26
CA GLN A 60 6.37 7.65 -9.55
C GLN A 60 4.93 7.61 -10.08
N ARG A 61 4.48 8.68 -10.75
CA ARG A 61 3.19 8.71 -11.43
C ARG A 61 3.20 7.72 -12.59
N LYS A 62 2.82 6.47 -12.29
CA LYS A 62 2.41 5.48 -13.28
C LYS A 62 1.46 6.19 -14.24
N ARG A 63 1.78 6.18 -15.53
CA ARG A 63 1.01 6.89 -16.55
C ARG A 63 -0.45 6.44 -16.47
N SER A 64 -1.38 7.38 -16.57
CA SER A 64 -2.79 7.08 -16.30
C SER A 64 -3.31 6.11 -17.36
N ILE A 65 -4.11 5.14 -16.94
CA ILE A 65 -4.84 4.25 -17.85
C ILE A 65 -5.83 5.06 -18.72
N LEU A 66 -6.19 6.26 -18.27
CA LEU A 66 -7.07 7.18 -18.99
C LEU A 66 -6.34 7.97 -20.09
N ASP A 67 -5.00 7.95 -20.12
CA ASP A 67 -4.26 8.61 -21.19
C ASP A 67 -4.53 7.87 -22.52
N PRO A 68 -4.85 8.57 -23.62
CA PRO A 68 -5.24 7.94 -24.89
C PRO A 68 -4.21 6.92 -25.40
N ILE A 69 -2.92 7.24 -25.23
CA ILE A 69 -1.80 6.39 -25.65
C ILE A 69 -1.77 5.08 -24.86
N ASN A 70 -1.93 5.15 -23.54
CA ASN A 70 -1.91 3.96 -22.68
C ASN A 70 -3.19 3.14 -22.87
N ARG A 71 -4.34 3.81 -23.03
CA ARG A 71 -5.61 3.16 -23.30
C ARG A 71 -5.56 2.34 -24.60
N ALA A 72 -4.97 2.91 -25.66
CA ALA A 72 -4.80 2.20 -26.93
C ALA A 72 -3.82 1.02 -26.84
N ALA A 73 -2.85 1.08 -25.92
CA ALA A 73 -1.90 -0.01 -25.69
C ALA A 73 -2.50 -1.21 -24.93
N ILE A 74 -3.62 -1.02 -24.23
CA ILE A 74 -4.31 -2.11 -23.51
C ILE A 74 -5.06 -2.98 -24.53
N LYS A 75 -4.44 -4.09 -24.91
CA LYS A 75 -5.07 -5.09 -25.79
C LYS A 75 -6.15 -5.85 -25.01
N PRO A 76 -7.34 -6.09 -25.59
CA PRO A 76 -8.34 -6.96 -24.98
C PRO A 76 -7.78 -8.38 -24.84
N ASN A 77 -8.26 -9.11 -23.84
CA ASN A 77 -7.87 -10.50 -23.67
C ASN A 77 -8.42 -11.32 -24.84
N TYR A 78 -7.51 -11.91 -25.64
CA TYR A 78 -7.84 -12.68 -26.84
C TYR A 78 -8.79 -13.86 -26.56
N ARG A 79 -8.74 -14.44 -25.34
CA ARG A 79 -9.65 -15.52 -24.95
C ARG A 79 -11.08 -15.04 -24.87
N LEU A 80 -11.32 -13.92 -24.20
CA LEU A 80 -12.65 -13.32 -24.06
C LEU A 80 -13.21 -12.81 -25.38
N LEU A 81 -12.35 -12.36 -26.29
CA LEU A 81 -12.76 -11.87 -27.60
C LEU A 81 -13.23 -13.00 -28.54
N ASN A 82 -12.60 -14.17 -28.42
CA ASN A 82 -12.87 -15.33 -29.27
C ASN A 82 -13.96 -16.25 -28.71
N GLU A 83 -14.32 -16.09 -27.44
CA GLU A 83 -15.39 -16.85 -26.81
C GLU A 83 -16.76 -16.37 -27.32
N PRO A 84 -17.69 -17.29 -27.66
CA PRO A 84 -19.04 -16.90 -28.03
C PRO A 84 -19.74 -16.22 -26.85
N ILE A 85 -20.44 -15.11 -27.14
CA ILE A 85 -21.21 -14.38 -26.14
C ILE A 85 -22.30 -15.31 -25.60
N LYS A 86 -22.21 -15.63 -24.30
CA LYS A 86 -23.22 -16.46 -23.62
C LYS A 86 -24.53 -15.69 -23.51
N PRO A 87 -25.69 -16.37 -23.58
CA PRO A 87 -26.97 -15.73 -23.33
C PRO A 87 -27.01 -15.14 -21.92
N TYR A 88 -27.76 -14.04 -21.76
CA TYR A 88 -27.94 -13.44 -20.45
C TYR A 88 -28.64 -14.44 -19.51
N VAL A 89 -28.06 -14.65 -18.34
CA VAL A 89 -28.65 -15.44 -17.26
C VAL A 89 -28.77 -14.51 -16.03
N PRO A 90 -29.97 -14.36 -15.43
CA PRO A 90 -30.12 -13.52 -14.25
C PRO A 90 -29.28 -14.06 -13.09
N ALA A 91 -28.77 -13.16 -12.25
CA ALA A 91 -27.89 -13.54 -11.12
C ALA A 91 -28.55 -14.56 -10.17
N ARG A 92 -29.88 -14.53 -10.06
CA ARG A 92 -30.66 -15.50 -9.28
C ARG A 92 -30.45 -16.93 -9.79
N ASP A 93 -30.53 -17.12 -11.11
CA ASP A 93 -30.42 -18.45 -11.73
C ASP A 93 -28.96 -18.92 -11.73
N GLN A 94 -28.00 -18.02 -11.97
CA GLN A 94 -26.57 -18.33 -11.82
C GLN A 94 -26.24 -18.84 -10.41
N ASN A 95 -26.77 -18.17 -9.38
CA ASN A 95 -26.56 -18.58 -7.99
C ASN A 95 -27.30 -19.88 -7.66
N ARG A 96 -28.50 -20.09 -8.21
CA ARG A 96 -29.26 -21.32 -8.02
C ARG A 96 -28.48 -22.54 -8.49
N GLU A 97 -27.93 -22.51 -9.70
CA GLU A 97 -27.13 -23.62 -10.22
C GLU A 97 -25.88 -23.86 -9.38
N ARG A 98 -25.18 -22.80 -8.99
CA ARG A 98 -24.00 -22.89 -8.11
C ARG A 98 -24.34 -23.57 -6.78
N ILE A 99 -25.41 -23.14 -6.12
CA ILE A 99 -25.85 -23.69 -4.84
C ILE A 99 -26.28 -25.15 -5.00
N LEU A 100 -27.05 -25.47 -6.04
CA LEU A 100 -27.47 -26.84 -6.31
C LEU A 100 -26.27 -27.76 -6.55
N ASN A 101 -25.25 -27.30 -7.27
CA ASN A 101 -24.01 -28.06 -7.47
C ASN A 101 -23.24 -28.28 -6.17
N MET A 102 -23.14 -27.25 -5.31
CA MET A 102 -22.53 -27.40 -3.99
C MET A 102 -23.29 -28.38 -3.09
N VAL A 103 -24.62 -28.34 -3.13
CA VAL A 103 -25.49 -29.25 -2.36
C VAL A 103 -25.39 -30.69 -2.88
N ARG A 104 -25.41 -30.90 -4.20
CA ARG A 104 -25.20 -32.23 -4.80
C ARG A 104 -23.87 -32.82 -4.40
N GLN A 105 -22.79 -32.06 -4.57
CA GLN A 105 -21.48 -32.46 -4.08
C GLN A 105 -21.54 -32.81 -2.59
N HIS A 106 -22.28 -32.04 -1.77
CA HIS A 106 -22.45 -32.29 -0.34
C HIS A 106 -23.05 -33.65 -0.05
N ILE A 107 -24.17 -33.94 -0.68
CA ILE A 107 -24.86 -35.21 -0.56
C ILE A 107 -23.93 -36.34 -0.98
N ASP A 108 -23.32 -36.25 -2.17
CA ASP A 108 -22.41 -37.28 -2.70
C ASP A 108 -21.24 -37.59 -1.74
N THR A 109 -20.65 -36.55 -1.12
CA THR A 109 -19.52 -36.76 -0.17
C THR A 109 -19.94 -37.33 1.17
N VAL A 110 -21.13 -36.98 1.65
CA VAL A 110 -21.67 -37.50 2.92
C VAL A 110 -22.10 -38.96 2.73
N GLU A 111 -22.76 -39.27 1.60
CA GLU A 111 -23.13 -40.63 1.23
C GLU A 111 -21.92 -41.53 1.00
N ALA A 112 -20.82 -41.00 0.47
CA ALA A 112 -19.54 -41.72 0.33
C ALA A 112 -18.77 -41.89 1.64
N GLY A 113 -19.33 -41.52 2.80
CA GLY A 113 -18.70 -41.67 4.12
C GLY A 113 -17.50 -40.74 4.35
N GLY A 114 -17.38 -39.66 3.56
CA GLY A 114 -16.28 -38.70 3.65
C GLY A 114 -16.53 -37.59 4.68
N ASN A 115 -15.49 -37.24 5.44
CA ASN A 115 -15.54 -36.15 6.42
C ASN A 115 -15.66 -34.78 5.70
N THR A 116 -16.55 -33.90 6.15
CA THR A 116 -16.81 -32.58 5.55
C THR A 116 -15.58 -31.66 5.51
N ALA A 117 -14.55 -31.95 6.30
CA ALA A 117 -13.29 -31.21 6.37
C ALA A 117 -12.41 -31.33 5.10
N ALA A 118 -12.58 -32.35 4.26
CA ALA A 118 -11.81 -32.49 3.01
C ALA A 118 -12.25 -31.47 1.93
N ARG A 119 -13.42 -30.84 2.11
CA ARG A 119 -14.11 -30.01 1.10
C ARG A 119 -13.56 -28.60 0.95
N THR A 120 -13.09 -28.00 2.05
CA THR A 120 -12.54 -26.64 1.98
C THR A 120 -11.18 -26.61 1.32
N SER A 121 -10.53 -27.75 1.05
CA SER A 121 -9.16 -27.78 0.51
C SER A 121 -9.01 -27.13 -0.87
N ARG A 122 -10.05 -27.17 -1.73
CA ARG A 122 -9.98 -26.67 -3.11
C ARG A 122 -10.17 -25.15 -3.20
N ASP A 123 -10.98 -24.60 -2.29
CA ASP A 123 -11.23 -23.15 -2.13
C ASP A 123 -10.59 -22.58 -0.86
N SER A 124 -9.73 -23.34 -0.19
CA SER A 124 -9.06 -22.90 1.03
C SER A 124 -8.18 -21.73 0.64
N LEU A 125 -8.36 -20.61 1.35
CA LEU A 125 -7.52 -19.45 1.18
C LEU A 125 -6.04 -19.82 1.34
N ASP A 126 -5.72 -20.81 2.18
CA ASP A 126 -4.36 -21.31 2.37
C ASP A 126 -3.79 -22.03 1.13
N ALA A 127 -4.64 -22.57 0.24
CA ALA A 127 -4.22 -23.19 -1.02
C ALA A 127 -4.29 -22.22 -2.22
N VAL A 128 -5.22 -21.26 -2.18
CA VAL A 128 -5.50 -20.29 -3.24
C VAL A 128 -4.56 -19.09 -3.18
N LEU A 129 -4.29 -18.55 -1.99
CA LEU A 129 -3.45 -17.37 -1.80
C LEU A 129 -2.00 -17.60 -2.27
N PRO A 130 -1.33 -18.73 -2.00
CA PRO A 130 0.02 -18.95 -2.50
C PRO A 130 0.10 -19.00 -4.04
N ARG A 131 -0.95 -19.53 -4.70
CA ARG A 131 -1.06 -19.58 -6.17
C ARG A 131 -1.33 -18.20 -6.78
N LEU A 132 -2.21 -17.41 -6.17
CA LEU A 132 -2.54 -16.05 -6.62
C LEU A 132 -1.39 -15.07 -6.42
N HIS A 133 -0.68 -15.18 -5.29
CA HIS A 133 0.43 -14.28 -4.96
C HIS A 133 1.76 -14.70 -5.58
N ARG A 134 1.81 -15.79 -6.37
CA ARG A 134 3.04 -16.29 -7.01
C ARG A 134 4.22 -16.42 -6.03
N ALA A 135 3.92 -16.62 -4.74
CA ALA A 135 4.90 -16.71 -3.65
C ALA A 135 5.60 -18.09 -3.65
N ALA A 136 5.00 -19.07 -4.32
CA ALA A 136 5.73 -20.19 -4.88
C ALA A 136 6.12 -19.80 -6.31
N SER A 137 7.35 -19.33 -6.50
CA SER A 137 7.95 -19.31 -7.81
C SER A 137 7.83 -20.72 -8.42
N GLU A 138 7.28 -20.83 -9.63
CA GLU A 138 7.26 -22.08 -10.43
C GLU A 138 8.67 -22.67 -10.67
N SER A 139 9.72 -21.95 -10.27
CA SER A 139 11.12 -22.32 -10.47
C SER A 139 11.80 -22.98 -9.26
N LEU A 140 11.15 -23.09 -8.10
CA LEU A 140 11.75 -23.80 -6.96
C LEU A 140 11.06 -25.16 -6.78
N PRO A 141 11.79 -26.28 -6.87
CA PRO A 141 11.24 -27.61 -6.67
C PRO A 141 11.03 -27.83 -5.17
N VAL A 142 10.06 -27.13 -4.58
CA VAL A 142 9.74 -27.30 -3.16
C VAL A 142 9.06 -28.65 -2.99
N ARG A 143 9.84 -29.66 -2.61
CA ARG A 143 9.32 -30.99 -2.29
C ARG A 143 8.57 -30.87 -0.97
N LYS A 144 7.27 -31.17 -1.01
CA LYS A 144 6.38 -31.13 0.17
C LYS A 144 6.11 -32.57 0.61
N GLU A 145 6.47 -32.89 1.84
CA GLU A 145 6.10 -34.18 2.46
C GLU A 145 5.22 -33.92 3.68
N THR A 146 4.03 -34.54 3.66
CA THR A 146 3.06 -34.52 4.76
C THR A 146 3.10 -35.86 5.46
N PHE A 147 3.43 -35.87 6.74
CA PHE A 147 3.41 -37.10 7.55
C PHE A 147 2.64 -36.88 8.84
N ARG A 148 2.12 -37.97 9.40
CA ARG A 148 1.36 -37.96 10.65
C ARG A 148 2.34 -38.23 11.79
N ASN A 149 2.42 -37.31 12.75
CA ASN A 149 3.27 -37.48 13.91
C ASN A 149 2.67 -38.55 14.81
N GLU A 150 3.37 -39.67 14.98
CA GLU A 150 2.89 -40.83 15.75
C GLU A 150 2.68 -40.50 17.24
N ARG A 151 3.41 -39.53 17.79
CA ARG A 151 3.30 -39.14 19.21
C ARG A 151 2.14 -38.19 19.48
N SER A 152 1.87 -37.26 18.58
CA SER A 152 0.84 -36.22 18.78
C SER A 152 -0.42 -36.41 17.95
N GLY A 153 -0.43 -37.38 17.02
CA GLY A 153 -1.51 -37.62 16.07
C GLY A 153 -1.70 -36.52 15.02
N ALA A 154 -1.02 -35.38 15.17
CA ALA A 154 -1.13 -34.21 14.31
C ALA A 154 -0.43 -34.43 12.97
N THR A 155 -1.05 -33.98 11.89
CA THR A 155 -0.46 -33.97 10.56
C THR A 155 0.50 -32.80 10.43
N VAL A 156 1.78 -33.08 10.22
CA VAL A 156 2.84 -32.08 10.07
C VAL A 156 3.30 -32.07 8.62
N THR A 157 3.43 -30.86 8.07
CA THR A 157 3.93 -30.65 6.70
C THR A 157 5.34 -30.09 6.77
N LYS A 158 6.30 -30.77 6.12
CA LYS A 158 7.66 -30.23 5.92
C LYS A 158 7.83 -29.75 4.48
N TYR A 159 8.49 -28.60 4.34
CA TYR A 159 8.88 -28.02 3.06
C TYR A 159 10.40 -28.14 2.94
N TYR A 160 10.86 -28.75 1.85
CA TYR A 160 12.26 -28.84 1.49
C TYR A 160 12.54 -27.82 0.37
N TYR A 161 13.60 -27.02 0.53
CA TYR A 161 14.04 -26.01 -0.43
C TYR A 161 15.26 -26.50 -1.20
#